data_AF-A0AAD5P423-F1
#
_entry.id   AF-A0AAD5P423-F1
#
_cell.length_a   1.000
_cell.length_b   1.000
_cell.length_c   1.000
_cell.angle_alpha   90.00
_cell.angle_beta   90.00
_cell.angle_gamma   90.00
#
_symmetry.space_group_name_H-M   'P 1'
#
loop_
_entity.id
_entity.type
_entity.pdbx_description
1 polymer ?
#
loop_
_entity_poly.entity_id
_entity_poly.type
_entity_poly.pdbx_seq_one_letter_code
_entity_poly.pdbx_strand_id
1 'polypeptide(L)'
;MGLIPPQAALTVVGGIFIWTLMKYLLHRFLFHIKTKSYCANTLHYLLHGYHHKHPMDGLRLVFPPAATTILCVLLWNLFKLLTPLSIIPALFKGTLLGYVMYDCTHYYLHHGKPSKGYSHDLKILSGSDLDPACILSGLP
;
A
#
# COMPACT_ATOMS: atom_id res chain seq x y z
N MET A 1 1.63 -0.02 -32.18
CA MET A 1 2.29 1.29 -32.00
C MET A 1 2.39 1.57 -30.51
N GLY A 2 3.58 1.96 -30.02
CA GLY A 2 3.79 2.32 -28.61
C GLY A 2 3.29 3.74 -28.30
N LEU A 3 3.16 4.06 -27.01
CA LEU A 3 2.85 5.43 -26.58
C LEU A 3 4.01 6.37 -26.93
N ILE A 4 3.68 7.59 -27.38
CA ILE A 4 4.70 8.65 -27.47
C ILE A 4 5.10 9.12 -26.07
N PRO A 5 6.31 9.70 -25.88
CA PRO A 5 6.83 10.02 -24.55
C PRO A 5 5.90 10.83 -23.63
N PRO A 6 5.20 11.88 -24.08
CA PRO A 6 4.30 12.63 -23.20
C PRO A 6 3.08 11.80 -22.76
N GLN A 7 2.53 10.97 -23.66
CA GLN A 7 1.44 10.07 -23.31
C GLN A 7 1.90 9.01 -22.31
N ALA A 8 3.11 8.47 -22.48
CA ALA A 8 3.70 7.53 -21.54
C ALA A 8 3.89 8.17 -20.16
N ALA A 9 4.41 9.40 -20.10
CA ALA A 9 4.59 10.14 -18.85
C ALA A 9 3.25 10.40 -18.14
N LEU A 10 2.23 10.87 -18.86
CA LEU A 10 0.89 11.07 -18.30
C LEU A 10 0.27 9.75 -17.80
N THR A 11 0.48 8.67 -18.53
CA THR A 11 0.00 7.34 -18.13
C THR A 11 0.67 6.84 -16.85
N VAL A 12 1.99 7.07 -16.71
CA VAL A 12 2.74 6.75 -15.49
C VAL A 12 2.21 7.55 -14.30
N VAL A 13 2.00 8.86 -14.49
CA VAL A 13 1.40 9.72 -13.45
C VAL A 13 0.00 9.23 -13.06
N GLY A 14 -0.82 8.85 -14.04
CA GLY A 14 -2.13 8.22 -13.80
C GLY A 14 -2.01 6.93 -12.98
N GLY A 15 -1.01 6.08 -13.26
CA GLY A 15 -0.73 4.89 -12.48
C GLY A 15 -0.37 5.20 -11.02
N ILE A 16 0.41 6.24 -10.76
CA ILE A 16 0.72 6.69 -9.39
C ILE A 16 -0.57 7.09 -8.65
N PHE A 17 -1.48 7.82 -9.30
CA PHE A 17 -2.77 8.17 -8.70
C PHE A 17 -3.65 6.95 -8.45
N ILE A 18 -3.68 5.98 -9.37
CA ILE A 18 -4.37 4.69 -9.15
C ILE A 18 -3.82 4.01 -7.89
N TRP A 19 -2.50 4.01 -7.70
CA TRP A 19 -1.92 3.47 -6.46
C TRP A 19 -2.43 4.19 -5.21
N THR A 20 -2.56 5.52 -5.22
CA THR A 20 -3.07 6.25 -4.04
C THR A 20 -4.49 5.82 -3.64
N LEU A 21 -5.36 5.59 -4.64
CA LEU A 21 -6.70 5.07 -4.42
C LEU A 21 -6.65 3.62 -3.91
N MET A 22 -5.83 2.78 -4.55
CA MET A 22 -5.66 1.38 -4.13
C MET A 22 -5.16 1.26 -2.71
N LYS A 23 -4.14 2.04 -2.33
CA LYS A 23 -3.62 2.11 -0.96
C LYS A 23 -4.75 2.40 0.02
N TYR A 24 -5.59 3.39 -0.28
CA TYR A 24 -6.72 3.74 0.57
C TYR A 24 -7.71 2.58 0.71
N LEU A 25 -8.09 1.95 -0.40
CA LEU A 25 -9.03 0.83 -0.40
C LEU A 25 -8.47 -0.40 0.34
N LEU A 26 -7.21 -0.75 0.09
CA LEU A 26 -6.54 -1.87 0.75
C LEU A 26 -6.42 -1.60 2.25
N HIS A 27 -5.93 -0.43 2.64
CA HIS A 27 -5.75 -0.09 4.05
C HIS A 27 -7.10 -0.10 4.77
N ARG A 28 -8.11 0.58 4.23
CA ARG A 28 -9.42 0.71 4.90
C ARG A 28 -10.23 -0.58 4.92
N PHE A 29 -10.28 -1.34 3.83
CA PHE A 29 -11.22 -2.45 3.68
C PHE A 29 -10.60 -3.84 3.78
N LEU A 30 -9.30 -4.00 3.48
CA LEU A 30 -8.62 -5.29 3.56
C LEU A 30 -7.77 -5.40 4.82
N PHE A 31 -6.98 -4.37 5.12
CA PHE A 31 -6.03 -4.38 6.24
C PHE A 31 -6.70 -4.12 7.59
N HIS A 32 -7.86 -3.47 7.61
CA HIS A 32 -8.69 -3.22 8.81
C HIS A 32 -10.02 -4.01 8.81
N ILE A 33 -10.08 -5.13 8.08
CA ILE A 33 -11.26 -6.00 8.08
C ILE A 33 -11.39 -6.77 9.40
N LYS A 34 -12.62 -6.91 9.90
CA LYS A 34 -12.91 -7.76 11.07
C LYS A 34 -13.10 -9.22 10.64
N THR A 35 -12.22 -10.11 11.10
CA THR A 35 -12.25 -11.54 10.82
C THR A 35 -12.73 -12.36 12.03
N LYS A 36 -13.28 -13.56 11.81
CA LYS A 36 -13.83 -14.43 12.88
C LYS A 36 -13.21 -15.83 12.92
N SER A 37 -12.74 -16.36 11.79
CA SER A 37 -12.18 -17.71 11.73
C SER A 37 -10.67 -17.68 11.97
N TYR A 38 -10.12 -18.78 12.50
CA TYR A 38 -8.69 -18.92 12.74
C TYR A 38 -7.84 -18.64 11.48
N CYS A 39 -8.24 -19.20 10.34
CA CYS A 39 -7.56 -19.00 9.06
C CYS A 39 -7.58 -17.52 8.63
N ALA A 40 -8.75 -16.87 8.71
CA ALA A 40 -8.87 -15.46 8.35
C ALA A 40 -8.08 -14.54 9.30
N ASN A 41 -8.09 -14.81 10.60
CA ASN A 41 -7.30 -14.08 11.59
C ASN A 41 -5.80 -14.24 11.33
N THR A 42 -5.36 -15.45 10.95
CA THR A 42 -3.95 -15.72 10.62
C THR A 42 -3.53 -14.94 9.38
N LEU A 43 -4.35 -14.95 8.32
CA LEU A 43 -4.07 -14.20 7.10
C LEU A 43 -4.04 -12.69 7.37
N HIS A 44 -5.01 -12.17 8.12
CA HIS A 44 -5.07 -10.76 8.50
C HIS A 44 -3.84 -10.34 9.32
N TYR A 45 -3.42 -11.17 10.27
CA TYR A 45 -2.21 -10.95 11.06
C TYR A 45 -0.95 -10.86 10.18
N LEU A 46 -0.82 -11.75 9.19
CA LEU A 46 0.31 -11.74 8.26
C LEU A 46 0.30 -10.56 7.29
N LEU A 47 -0.88 -10.08 6.89
CA LEU A 47 -1.02 -8.98 5.94
C LEU A 47 -0.79 -7.61 6.59
N HIS A 48 -1.29 -7.40 7.81
CA HIS A 48 -1.22 -6.09 8.47
C HIS A 48 -1.24 -6.14 10.01
N GLY A 49 -1.87 -7.15 10.62
CA GLY A 49 -2.00 -7.19 12.08
C GLY A 49 -0.67 -7.26 12.83
N TYR A 50 0.35 -7.92 12.27
CA TYR A 50 1.71 -7.93 12.84
C TYR A 50 2.28 -6.53 12.97
N HIS A 51 2.13 -5.71 11.92
CA HIS A 51 2.64 -4.35 11.87
C HIS A 51 2.01 -3.47 12.96
N HIS A 52 0.69 -3.54 13.16
CA HIS A 52 0.04 -2.82 14.26
C HIS A 52 0.51 -3.28 15.63
N LYS A 53 0.76 -4.59 15.81
CA LYS A 53 1.22 -5.15 17.07
C LYS A 53 2.68 -4.81 17.38
N HIS A 54 3.51 -4.72 16.36
CA HIS A 54 4.95 -4.47 16.44
C HIS A 54 5.39 -3.37 15.46
N PRO A 55 4.96 -2.11 15.68
CA PRO A 55 5.09 -1.03 14.69
C PRO A 55 6.52 -0.54 14.46
N MET A 56 7.47 -0.94 15.31
CA MET A 56 8.88 -0.58 15.21
C MET A 56 9.77 -1.75 14.76
N ASP A 57 9.18 -2.90 14.38
CA ASP A 57 9.94 -3.98 13.74
C ASP A 57 10.20 -3.65 12.27
N GLY A 58 11.41 -3.18 11.98
CA GLY A 58 11.83 -2.81 10.64
C GLY A 58 11.89 -3.95 9.63
N LEU A 59 11.90 -5.22 10.05
CA LEU A 59 11.96 -6.36 9.12
C LEU A 59 10.59 -6.77 8.58
N ARG A 60 9.51 -6.31 9.22
CA ARG A 60 8.13 -6.77 8.94
C ARG A 60 7.14 -5.61 8.75
N LEU A 61 7.67 -4.43 8.42
CA LEU A 61 6.89 -3.22 8.23
C LEU A 61 6.29 -3.08 6.82
N VAL A 62 7.09 -3.43 5.81
CA VAL A 62 6.74 -3.27 4.39
C VAL A 62 5.85 -4.42 3.92
N PHE A 63 5.09 -4.19 2.86
CA PHE A 63 4.14 -5.20 2.39
C PHE A 63 4.89 -6.45 1.88
N PRO A 64 4.49 -7.68 2.27
CA PRO A 64 5.24 -8.88 1.91
C PRO A 64 5.37 -9.04 0.39
N PRO A 65 6.57 -9.35 -0.16
CA PRO A 65 6.76 -9.51 -1.60
C PRO A 65 5.85 -10.58 -2.25
N ALA A 66 5.56 -11.66 -1.53
CA ALA A 66 4.63 -12.69 -1.99
C ALA A 66 3.20 -12.17 -2.16
N ALA A 67 2.68 -11.43 -1.17
CA ALA A 67 1.35 -10.80 -1.26
C ALA A 67 1.32 -9.71 -2.35
N THR A 68 2.40 -8.95 -2.48
CA THR A 68 2.58 -7.96 -3.56
C THR A 68 2.53 -8.62 -4.93
N THR A 69 3.15 -9.79 -5.10
CA THR A 69 3.17 -10.52 -6.38
C THR A 69 1.76 -10.93 -6.79
N ILE A 70 0.95 -11.45 -5.86
CA ILE A 70 -0.46 -11.78 -6.10
C ILE A 70 -1.22 -10.52 -6.55
N LEU A 71 -1.03 -9.40 -5.85
CA LEU A 71 -1.67 -8.13 -6.20
C LEU A 71 -1.24 -7.64 -7.60
N CYS A 72 0.04 -7.77 -7.96
CA CYS A 72 0.55 -7.44 -9.29
C CYS A 72 -0.13 -8.27 -10.40
N VAL A 73 -0.30 -9.57 -10.20
CA VAL A 73 -0.98 -10.44 -11.18
C VAL A 73 -2.44 -10.04 -11.34
N LEU A 74 -3.15 -9.76 -10.24
CA LEU A 74 -4.53 -9.28 -10.28
C LEU A 74 -4.65 -7.95 -11.03
N LEU A 75 -3.77 -6.99 -10.73
CA LEU A 75 -3.77 -5.68 -11.37
C LEU A 75 -3.43 -5.75 -12.85
N TRP A 76 -2.46 -6.57 -13.25
CA TRP A 76 -2.12 -6.74 -14.66
C TRP A 76 -3.31 -7.26 -15.46
N ASN A 77 -4.03 -8.25 -14.91
CA ASN A 77 -5.23 -8.79 -15.56
C ASN A 77 -6.38 -7.77 -15.58
N LEU A 78 -6.55 -6.98 -14.53
CA LEU A 78 -7.52 -5.90 -14.48
C LEU A 78 -7.24 -4.84 -15.55
N PHE A 79 -5.97 -4.44 -15.73
CA PHE A 79 -5.59 -3.47 -16.76
C PHE A 79 -5.79 -4.00 -18.18
N LYS A 80 -5.57 -5.30 -18.43
CA LYS A 80 -5.93 -5.94 -19.71
C LYS A 80 -7.42 -5.84 -20.02
N LEU A 81 -8.29 -5.88 -19.00
CA LEU A 81 -9.74 -5.78 -19.19
C LEU A 81 -10.18 -4.33 -19.44
N LEU A 82 -9.55 -3.36 -18.78
CA LEU A 82 -10.01 -1.97 -18.76
C LEU A 82 -9.32 -1.08 -19.80
N THR A 83 -8.15 -1.48 -20.33
CA THR A 83 -7.32 -0.60 -21.15
C THR A 83 -6.72 -1.30 -22.38
N PRO A 84 -6.40 -0.56 -23.46
CA PRO A 84 -5.65 -1.09 -24.60
C PRO A 84 -4.27 -1.62 -24.21
N LEU A 85 -3.81 -2.67 -24.90
CA LEU A 85 -2.52 -3.33 -24.63
C LEU A 85 -1.31 -2.38 -24.67
N SER A 86 -1.38 -1.28 -25.43
CA SER A 86 -0.30 -0.28 -25.52
C SER A 86 -0.12 0.54 -24.25
N ILE A 87 -1.16 0.68 -23.42
CA ILE A 87 -1.18 1.51 -22.20
C ILE A 87 -0.71 0.72 -20.97
N ILE A 88 -1.03 -0.58 -20.93
CA ILE A 88 -0.81 -1.46 -19.77
C ILE A 88 0.61 -1.36 -19.19
N PRO A 89 1.70 -1.40 -19.98
CA PRO A 89 3.05 -1.38 -19.41
C PRO A 89 3.37 -0.06 -18.69
N ALA A 90 2.94 1.08 -19.24
CA ALA A 90 3.17 2.39 -18.64
C ALA A 90 2.31 2.57 -17.38
N LEU A 91 1.05 2.15 -17.44
CA LEU A 91 0.13 2.24 -16.32
C LEU A 91 0.59 1.36 -15.15
N PHE A 92 0.94 0.11 -15.44
CA PHE A 92 1.45 -0.85 -14.45
C PHE A 92 2.74 -0.36 -13.79
N LYS A 93 3.69 0.17 -14.57
CA LYS A 93 4.93 0.77 -14.03
C LYS A 93 4.63 1.98 -13.14
N GLY A 94 3.68 2.84 -13.52
CA GLY A 94 3.24 3.97 -12.69
C GLY A 94 2.64 3.53 -11.37
N THR A 95 1.76 2.52 -11.39
CA THR A 95 1.17 1.94 -10.18
C THR A 95 2.22 1.32 -9.28
N LEU A 96 3.18 0.56 -9.85
CA LEU A 96 4.27 -0.04 -9.09
C LEU A 96 5.24 1.00 -8.50
N LEU A 97 5.51 2.08 -9.24
CA LEU A 97 6.29 3.21 -8.74
C LEU A 97 5.57 3.88 -7.55
N GLY A 98 4.27 4.11 -7.65
CA GLY A 98 3.46 4.60 -6.53
C GLY A 98 3.56 3.69 -5.30
N TYR A 99 3.52 2.37 -5.50
CA TYR A 99 3.71 1.38 -4.44
C TYR A 99 5.06 1.53 -3.73
N VAL A 100 6.17 1.57 -4.49
CA VAL A 100 7.50 1.72 -3.91
C VAL A 100 7.63 3.05 -3.16
N MET A 101 7.12 4.14 -3.74
CA MET A 101 7.11 5.45 -3.07
C MET A 101 6.35 5.40 -1.74
N TYR A 102 5.21 4.72 -1.70
CA TYR A 102 4.45 4.51 -0.48
C TYR A 102 5.22 3.72 0.57
N ASP A 103 5.78 2.55 0.21
CA ASP A 103 6.48 1.69 1.17
C ASP A 103 7.72 2.38 1.75
N CYS A 104 8.49 3.09 0.91
CA CYS A 104 9.62 3.90 1.38
C CYS A 104 9.16 5.03 2.32
N THR A 105 8.07 5.72 1.97
CA THR A 105 7.51 6.79 2.81
C THR A 105 7.02 6.24 4.14
N HIS A 106 6.26 5.14 4.12
CA HIS A 106 5.76 4.47 5.32
C HIS A 106 6.92 4.03 6.22
N TYR A 107 7.95 3.40 5.65
CA TYR A 107 9.14 3.02 6.40
C TYR A 107 9.84 4.20 7.05
N TYR A 108 10.00 5.30 6.31
CA TYR A 108 10.60 6.53 6.82
C TYR A 108 9.75 7.17 7.92
N LEU A 109 8.42 7.13 7.83
CA LEU A 109 7.55 7.67 8.88
C LEU A 109 7.68 6.87 10.19
N HIS A 110 7.93 5.56 10.14
CA HIS A 110 8.19 4.76 11.34
C HIS A 110 9.59 5.00 11.92
N HIS A 111 10.63 4.90 11.10
CA HIS A 111 12.02 4.85 11.58
C HIS A 111 12.78 6.18 11.51
N GLY A 112 12.33 7.11 10.69
CA GLY A 112 12.91 8.44 10.56
C GLY A 112 12.56 9.35 11.73
N LYS A 113 13.33 10.43 11.89
CA LYS A 113 13.10 11.49 12.89
C LYS A 113 12.93 12.85 12.21
N PRO A 114 11.92 13.03 11.35
CA PRO A 114 11.64 14.34 10.77
C PRO A 114 11.28 15.31 11.91
N SER A 115 11.93 16.47 11.96
CA SER A 115 11.76 17.42 13.07
C SER A 115 10.87 18.62 12.72
N LYS A 116 10.70 18.93 11.43
CA LYS A 116 9.89 20.06 10.91
C LYS A 116 9.39 19.76 9.50
N GLY A 117 8.33 20.45 9.06
CA GLY A 117 7.79 20.39 7.70
C GLY A 117 6.89 19.17 7.43
N TYR A 118 6.54 18.96 6.15
CA TYR A 118 5.51 17.99 5.77
C TYR A 118 5.75 16.56 6.29
N SER A 119 6.99 16.06 6.27
CA SER A 119 7.28 14.71 6.76
C SER A 119 7.09 14.57 8.26
N HIS A 120 7.29 15.64 9.03
CA HIS A 120 7.00 15.66 10.47
C HIS A 120 5.49 15.61 10.71
N ASP A 121 4.73 16.42 9.98
CA ASP A 121 3.26 16.47 10.12
C ASP A 121 2.62 15.14 9.70
N LEU A 122 3.09 14.54 8.61
CA LEU A 122 2.68 13.20 8.18
C LEU A 122 3.03 12.12 9.22
N LYS A 123 4.16 12.25 9.94
CA LYS A 123 4.53 11.31 11.00
C LYS A 123 3.58 11.40 12.18
N ILE A 124 3.18 12.61 12.57
CA ILE A 124 2.18 12.81 13.63
C ILE A 124 0.86 12.13 13.23
N LEU A 125 0.39 12.35 12.00
CA LEU A 125 -0.84 11.72 11.47
C LEU A 125 -0.73 10.20 11.35
N SER A 126 0.45 9.68 10.99
CA SER A 126 0.69 8.23 10.94
C SER A 126 0.74 7.60 12.33
N GLY A 127 1.17 8.34 13.35
CA GLY A 127 1.27 7.87 14.72
C GLY A 127 -0.09 7.75 15.43
N SER A 128 -1.12 8.52 15.01
CA SER A 128 -2.47 8.40 15.58
C SER A 128 -3.17 7.08 15.23
N ASP A 129 -2.74 6.38 14.19
CA ASP A 129 -3.24 5.05 13.82
C ASP A 129 -2.69 3.92 14.73
N LEU A 130 -1.75 4.25 15.63
CA LEU A 130 -1.18 3.32 16.61
C LEU A 130 -1.89 3.37 17.97
N ASP A 131 -3.04 4.05 18.08
CA ASP A 131 -3.80 4.11 19.34
C ASP A 131 -4.19 2.70 19.81
N PRO A 132 -3.68 2.24 20.97
CA PRO A 132 -3.99 0.92 21.51
C PRO A 132 -5.49 0.67 21.72
N ALA A 133 -6.32 1.72 21.84
CA ALA A 133 -7.76 1.57 21.95
C ALA A 133 -8.39 0.91 20.71
N CYS A 134 -7.86 1.14 19.51
CA CYS A 134 -8.34 0.50 18.29
C CYS A 134 -7.91 -0.97 18.22
N ILE A 135 -6.66 -1.26 18.60
CA ILE A 135 -6.05 -2.60 18.61
C ILE A 135 -6.73 -3.52 19.63
N LEU A 136 -7.13 -3.00 20.79
CA LEU A 136 -7.81 -3.76 21.84
C LEU A 136 -9.31 -3.97 21.59
N SER A 137 -9.93 -3.16 20.72
CA SER A 137 -11.35 -3.29 20.37
C SER A 137 -11.67 -4.38 19.33
N GLY A 138 -10.62 -5.01 18.76
CA GLY A 138 -10.73 -5.98 17.66
C GLY A 138 -10.18 -7.38 17.97
N LEU A 139 -9.59 -7.60 19.14
CA LEU A 139 -9.25 -8.94 19.61
C LEU A 139 -10.44 -9.49 20.42
N PRO A 140 -10.87 -10.74 20.20
CA PRO A 140 -11.80 -11.39 21.12
C PRO A 140 -11.22 -11.47 22.54
#